data_AF-A0A822D393-F1
#
_entry.id   AF-A0A822D393-F1
#
_cell.length_a   1.000
_cell.length_b   1.000
_cell.length_c   1.000
_cell.angle_alpha   90.00
_cell.angle_beta   90.00
_cell.angle_gamma   90.00
#
_symmetry.space_group_name_H-M   'P 1'
#
loop_
_entity.id
_entity.type
_entity.pdbx_description
1 polymer ?
#
loop_
_entity_poly.entity_id
_entity_poly.type
_entity_poly.pdbx_seq_one_letter_code
_entity_poly.pdbx_strand_id
1 'polypeptide(L)'
;SVLKSGEVYFRPTFNGRQFMIDSKICFVAKSPSYHLGDIRVLKLTSYQELEHLYDVIVFPTKGQRPHPNEIAGSDLDGDKYLICWDNDLIPKQTNKPMNYNSTAKVQESELITREEMISHFANAQKNNQSGII
;
A
#
# COMPACT_ATOMS: atom_id res chain seq x y z
N SER A 1 11.14 -12.35 5.53
CA SER A 1 10.72 -12.52 4.13
C SER A 1 11.91 -12.95 3.26
N VAL A 2 11.69 -13.85 2.31
CA VAL A 2 12.68 -14.26 1.29
C VAL A 2 12.95 -13.14 0.27
N LEU A 3 11.95 -12.29 0.03
CA LEU A 3 12.04 -11.12 -0.86
C LEU A 3 13.06 -10.09 -0.35
N LYS A 4 13.76 -9.44 -1.29
CA LYS A 4 14.63 -8.28 -1.04
C LYS A 4 13.85 -6.98 -1.16
N SER A 5 14.42 -5.89 -0.66
CA SER A 5 13.87 -4.55 -0.88
C SER A 5 13.75 -4.26 -2.38
N GLY A 6 12.59 -3.80 -2.83
CA GLY A 6 12.28 -3.60 -4.26
C GLY A 6 11.67 -4.81 -4.96
N GLU A 7 11.56 -5.96 -4.30
CA GLU A 7 10.91 -7.16 -4.84
C GLU A 7 9.54 -7.39 -4.20
N VAL A 8 8.60 -7.89 -4.99
CA VAL A 8 7.28 -8.35 -4.56
C VAL A 8 6.98 -9.70 -5.17
N TYR A 9 6.10 -10.47 -4.52
CA TYR A 9 5.55 -11.69 -5.08
C TYR A 9 4.05 -11.50 -5.33
N PHE A 10 3.57 -11.96 -6.48
CA PHE A 10 2.15 -11.98 -6.80
C PHE A 10 1.85 -13.14 -7.75
N ARG A 11 0.85 -13.95 -7.38
CA ARG A 11 0.38 -15.08 -8.18
C ARG A 11 -1.14 -14.98 -8.38
N PRO A 12 -1.60 -14.30 -9.44
CA PRO A 12 -3.04 -14.15 -9.70
C PRO A 12 -3.68 -15.43 -10.24
N THR A 13 -4.96 -15.57 -9.94
CA THR A 13 -5.85 -16.55 -10.57
C THR A 13 -6.60 -15.88 -11.74
N PHE A 14 -6.37 -16.38 -12.96
CA PHE A 14 -7.14 -16.00 -14.15
C PHE A 14 -7.89 -17.21 -14.69
N ASN A 15 -9.20 -17.08 -14.93
CA ASN A 15 -10.03 -18.16 -15.46
C ASN A 15 -9.87 -19.49 -14.69
N GLY A 16 -9.80 -19.41 -13.35
CA GLY A 16 -9.65 -20.57 -12.46
C GLY A 16 -8.25 -21.20 -12.43
N ARG A 17 -7.24 -20.59 -13.08
CA ARG A 17 -5.86 -21.07 -13.08
C ARG A 17 -4.93 -20.03 -12.48
N GLN A 18 -3.98 -20.48 -11.68
CA GLN A 18 -2.98 -19.63 -11.05
C GLN A 18 -1.80 -19.42 -12.00
N PHE A 19 -1.33 -18.18 -12.13
CA PHE A 19 -0.23 -17.81 -13.01
C PHE A 19 0.93 -17.27 -12.19
N MET A 20 2.07 -17.94 -12.27
CA MET A 20 3.31 -17.42 -11.70
C MET A 20 3.85 -16.30 -12.60
N ILE A 21 4.10 -15.14 -12.01
CA ILE A 21 4.75 -14.02 -12.68
C ILE A 21 6.13 -13.88 -12.05
N ASP A 22 7.16 -14.13 -12.83
CA ASP A 22 8.55 -14.05 -12.38
C ASP A 22 9.39 -13.15 -13.27
N SER A 23 10.38 -12.50 -12.66
CA SER A 23 11.38 -11.67 -13.34
C SER A 23 10.78 -10.55 -14.21
N LYS A 24 9.61 -10.04 -13.83
CA LYS A 24 8.93 -8.91 -14.50
C LYS A 24 9.04 -7.65 -13.66
N ILE A 25 9.07 -6.50 -14.31
CA ILE A 25 8.86 -5.22 -13.63
C ILE A 25 7.35 -4.97 -13.58
N CYS A 26 6.87 -4.44 -12.48
CA CYS A 26 5.50 -4.00 -12.32
C CYS A 26 5.45 -2.64 -11.65
N PHE A 27 4.31 -1.96 -11.77
CA PHE A 27 3.95 -0.91 -10.82
C PHE A 27 2.88 -1.42 -9.86
N VAL A 28 2.91 -0.87 -8.65
CA VAL A 28 1.92 -1.10 -7.60
C VAL A 28 1.40 0.26 -7.14
N ALA A 29 0.07 0.38 -7.04
CA ALA A 29 -0.61 1.59 -6.60
C ALA A 29 -1.84 1.25 -5.75
N LYS A 30 -2.24 2.18 -4.88
CA LYS A 30 -3.52 2.15 -4.13
C LYS A 30 -4.38 3.32 -4.60
N SER A 31 -5.68 3.09 -4.70
CA SER A 31 -6.65 4.16 -5.00
C SER A 31 -7.38 4.58 -3.72
N PRO A 32 -7.58 5.89 -3.48
CA PRO A 32 -7.07 7.01 -4.27
C PRO A 32 -5.55 7.21 -4.08
N SER A 33 -4.89 7.73 -5.11
CA SER A 33 -3.49 8.19 -5.06
C SER A 33 -3.45 9.67 -5.44
N TYR A 34 -2.76 10.48 -4.63
CA TYR A 34 -2.73 11.93 -4.77
C TYR A 34 -1.33 12.45 -5.10
N HIS A 35 -0.30 11.64 -4.87
CA HIS A 35 1.08 12.00 -5.14
C HIS A 35 1.70 11.02 -6.14
N LEU A 36 2.44 11.53 -7.13
CA LEU A 36 3.09 10.69 -8.17
C LEU A 36 4.00 9.60 -7.58
N GLY A 37 4.58 9.87 -6.41
CA GLY A 37 5.42 8.93 -5.67
C GLY A 37 4.68 7.76 -5.01
N ASP A 38 3.35 7.77 -4.97
CA ASP A 38 2.54 6.67 -4.44
C ASP A 38 2.53 5.47 -5.39
N ILE A 39 2.85 5.69 -6.66
CA ILE A 39 3.04 4.62 -7.65
C ILE A 39 4.45 4.08 -7.51
N ARG A 40 4.58 2.82 -7.10
CA ARG A 40 5.88 2.18 -6.87
C ARG A 40 6.18 1.18 -7.96
N VAL A 41 7.29 1.39 -8.66
CA VAL A 41 7.83 0.43 -9.63
C VAL A 41 8.69 -0.58 -8.88
N LEU A 42 8.33 -1.86 -8.96
CA LEU A 42 8.92 -2.96 -8.21
C LEU A 42 9.19 -4.15 -9.15
N LYS A 43 9.93 -5.14 -8.67
CA LYS A 43 10.19 -6.39 -9.41
C LYS A 43 9.33 -7.52 -8.87
N LEU A 44 8.59 -8.20 -9.75
CA LEU A 44 7.96 -9.48 -9.46
C LEU A 44 9.02 -10.58 -9.45
N THR A 45 9.20 -11.21 -8.30
CA THR A 45 10.14 -12.33 -8.11
C THR A 45 9.41 -13.50 -7.46
N SER A 46 9.59 -14.68 -8.04
CA SER A 46 9.06 -15.94 -7.55
C SER A 46 10.04 -16.63 -6.59
N TYR A 47 9.48 -17.25 -5.55
CA TYR A 47 10.20 -18.04 -4.57
C TYR A 47 9.35 -19.26 -4.22
N GLN A 48 9.98 -20.44 -4.14
CA GLN A 48 9.28 -21.69 -3.85
C GLN A 48 8.55 -21.62 -2.49
N GLU A 49 9.14 -20.93 -1.52
CA GLU A 49 8.58 -20.71 -0.19
C GLU A 49 7.27 -19.91 -0.21
N LEU A 50 6.98 -19.18 -1.29
CA LEU A 50 5.78 -18.36 -1.44
C LEU A 50 4.73 -19.00 -2.36
N GLU A 51 5.01 -20.16 -2.97
CA GLU A 51 4.10 -20.83 -3.92
C GLU A 51 2.76 -21.28 -3.32
N HIS A 52 2.61 -21.32 -2.00
CA HIS A 52 1.31 -21.60 -1.40
C HIS A 52 0.40 -20.35 -1.38
N LEU A 53 0.95 -19.17 -1.61
CA LEU A 53 0.24 -17.89 -1.63
C LEU A 53 -0.20 -17.55 -3.06
N TYR A 54 -1.46 -17.15 -3.19
CA TYR A 54 -2.09 -16.73 -4.45
C TYR A 54 -3.16 -15.68 -4.17
N ASP A 55 -3.49 -14.88 -5.18
CA ASP A 55 -4.45 -13.76 -5.10
C ASP A 55 -4.15 -12.73 -4.00
N VAL A 56 -2.90 -12.72 -3.53
CA VAL A 56 -2.35 -11.76 -2.57
C VAL A 56 -0.99 -11.28 -3.04
N ILE A 57 -0.72 -9.99 -2.86
CA ILE A 57 0.62 -9.44 -3.03
C ILE A 57 1.40 -9.59 -1.72
N VAL A 58 2.63 -10.06 -1.83
CA VAL A 58 3.55 -10.19 -0.71
C VAL A 58 4.65 -9.15 -0.87
N PHE A 59 4.76 -8.28 0.13
CA PHE A 59 5.81 -7.28 0.21
C PHE A 59 7.04 -7.79 0.98
N PRO A 60 8.23 -7.24 0.73
CA PRO A 60 9.42 -7.57 1.50
C PRO A 60 9.33 -6.95 2.89
N THR A 61 9.84 -7.67 3.88
CA THR A 61 9.99 -7.15 5.25
C THR A 61 11.36 -6.48 5.46
N LYS A 62 12.10 -6.24 4.39
CA LYS A 62 13.46 -5.68 4.38
C LYS A 62 13.43 -4.38 3.59
N GLY A 63 14.19 -3.37 4.03
CA GLY A 63 14.26 -2.06 3.41
C GLY A 63 14.24 -0.94 4.45
N GLN A 64 14.41 0.30 4.02
CA GLN A 64 14.39 1.47 4.92
C GLN A 64 12.96 1.88 5.31
N ARG A 65 12.00 1.67 4.40
CA ARG A 65 10.60 2.02 4.58
C ARG A 65 9.72 0.90 3.99
N PRO A 66 8.64 0.47 4.68
CA PRO A 66 7.72 -0.53 4.13
C PRO A 66 7.07 -0.05 2.83
N HIS A 67 7.10 -0.85 1.77
CA HIS A 67 6.46 -0.51 0.49
C HIS A 67 4.96 -0.18 0.61
N PRO A 68 4.15 -0.88 1.43
CA PRO A 68 2.77 -0.45 1.68
C PRO A 68 2.68 1.03 2.10
N ASN A 69 3.50 1.45 3.05
CA ASN A 69 3.50 2.83 3.52
C ASN A 69 4.01 3.83 2.46
N GLU A 70 4.88 3.40 1.54
CA GLU A 70 5.27 4.20 0.36
C GLU A 70 4.13 4.36 -0.65
N ILE A 71 3.13 3.48 -0.62
CA ILE A 71 1.98 3.45 -1.53
C ILE A 71 0.77 4.07 -0.82
N ALA A 72 0.63 5.39 -0.93
CA ALA A 72 -0.50 6.14 -0.36
C ALA A 72 -0.74 5.91 1.15
N GLY A 73 0.33 5.65 1.92
CA GLY A 73 0.25 5.46 3.36
C GLY A 73 -0.45 4.17 3.82
N SER A 74 -0.49 3.14 2.98
CA SER A 74 -1.15 1.86 3.26
C SER A 74 -0.52 1.06 4.42
N ASP A 75 -1.33 0.31 5.17
CA ASP A 75 -0.95 -0.40 6.41
C ASP A 75 -1.38 -1.89 6.47
N LEU A 76 -1.81 -2.47 5.35
CA LEU A 76 -2.14 -3.91 5.20
C LEU A 76 -3.29 -4.44 6.07
N ASP A 77 -4.21 -3.58 6.52
CA ASP A 77 -5.39 -3.96 7.33
C ASP A 77 -6.60 -4.45 6.49
N GLY A 78 -6.43 -4.56 5.18
CA GLY A 78 -7.50 -4.84 4.21
C GLY A 78 -7.31 -4.12 2.86
N ASP A 79 -6.25 -3.33 2.75
CA ASP A 79 -5.91 -2.59 1.54
C ASP A 79 -5.75 -3.46 0.29
N LYS A 80 -6.29 -2.93 -0.81
CA LYS A 80 -6.20 -3.52 -2.15
C LYS A 80 -5.29 -2.69 -3.03
N TYR A 81 -4.49 -3.38 -3.84
CA TYR A 81 -3.52 -2.76 -4.74
C TYR A 81 -3.87 -3.06 -6.20
N LEU A 82 -3.67 -2.05 -7.04
CA LEU A 82 -3.53 -2.22 -8.48
C LEU A 82 -2.10 -2.67 -8.76
N ILE A 83 -1.96 -3.80 -9.45
CA ILE A 83 -0.67 -4.35 -9.87
C ILE A 83 -0.72 -4.50 -11.39
N CYS A 84 0.24 -3.90 -12.09
CA CYS A 84 0.33 -3.98 -13.53
C CYS A 84 1.77 -4.24 -13.96
N TRP A 85 1.96 -5.26 -14.79
CA TRP A 85 3.25 -5.68 -15.36
C TRP A 85 3.27 -5.56 -16.89
N ASP A 86 2.34 -4.80 -17.46
CA ASP A 86 2.37 -4.42 -18.87
C ASP A 86 3.46 -3.38 -19.10
N ASN A 87 4.44 -3.71 -19.94
CA ASN A 87 5.61 -2.87 -20.20
C ASN A 87 5.25 -1.48 -20.73
N ASP A 88 4.14 -1.35 -21.47
CA ASP A 88 3.71 -0.08 -22.06
C ASP A 88 3.09 0.86 -21.02
N LEU A 89 2.60 0.30 -19.91
CA LEU A 89 1.96 1.03 -18.82
C LEU A 89 2.91 1.31 -17.65
N ILE A 90 4.11 0.71 -17.64
CA ILE A 90 5.10 0.98 -16.60
C ILE A 90 5.61 2.42 -16.72
N PRO A 91 5.52 3.24 -15.66
CA PRO A 91 6.04 4.60 -15.68
C PRO A 91 7.54 4.64 -15.98
N LYS A 92 7.92 5.45 -16.96
CA LYS A 92 9.34 5.66 -17.33
C LYS A 92 10.11 6.50 -16.30
N GLN A 93 9.39 7.25 -15.47
CA GLN A 93 9.94 8.08 -14.41
C GLN A 93 9.21 7.77 -13.11
N THR A 94 9.95 7.81 -12.00
CA THR A 94 9.38 7.59 -10.66
C THR A 94 9.72 8.78 -9.76
N ASN A 95 8.80 9.08 -8.83
CA ASN A 95 8.99 10.12 -7.84
C ASN A 95 9.27 9.48 -6.47
N LYS A 96 9.89 10.25 -5.58
CA LYS A 96 10.07 9.83 -4.19
C LYS A 96 8.69 9.67 -3.52
N PRO A 97 8.46 8.60 -2.72
CA PRO A 97 7.21 8.42 -2.00
C PRO A 97 6.90 9.61 -1.09
N MET A 98 5.63 10.01 -1.03
CA MET A 98 5.18 11.02 -0.08
C MET A 98 5.40 10.51 1.35
N ASN A 99 5.69 11.42 2.29
CA ASN A 99 5.82 11.06 3.69
C ASN A 99 4.43 11.04 4.34
N TYR A 100 3.93 9.84 4.62
CA TYR A 100 2.63 9.62 5.27
C TYR A 100 2.76 9.36 6.78
N ASN A 101 3.94 9.60 7.35
CA ASN A 101 4.08 9.56 8.78
C ASN A 101 3.13 10.61 9.37
N SER A 102 2.28 10.17 10.30
CA SER A 102 1.48 11.09 11.10
C SER A 102 2.41 12.11 11.73
N THR A 103 2.08 13.40 11.60
CA THR A 103 2.68 14.43 12.45
C THR A 103 2.52 13.95 13.87
N ALA A 104 3.62 13.85 14.62
CA ALA A 104 3.63 13.33 15.98
C ALA A 104 2.41 13.88 16.72
N LYS A 105 1.55 12.97 17.22
CA LYS A 105 0.45 13.39 18.09
C LYS A 105 1.07 14.25 19.18
N VAL A 106 0.61 15.50 19.30
CA VAL A 106 0.83 16.25 20.53
C VAL A 106 0.39 15.32 21.64
N GLN A 107 1.29 15.07 22.58
CA GLN A 107 1.08 14.11 23.65
C GLN A 107 -0.02 14.69 24.56
N GLU A 108 -1.27 14.41 24.23
CA GLU A 108 -2.43 14.88 24.97
C GLU A 108 -2.56 13.97 26.19
N SER A 109 -1.85 14.35 27.25
CA SER A 109 -1.76 13.63 28.52
C SER A 109 -2.87 14.02 29.48
N GLU A 110 -4.09 14.23 28.99
CA GLU A 110 -5.25 14.47 29.87
C GLU A 110 -6.29 13.36 29.72
N LEU A 111 -6.90 13.03 30.85
CA LEU A 111 -7.89 11.97 30.98
C LEU A 111 -9.07 12.27 30.05
N ILE A 112 -9.20 11.49 28.98
CA ILE A 112 -10.27 11.63 27.99
C ILE A 112 -11.62 11.57 28.73
N THR A 113 -12.34 12.69 28.71
CA THR A 113 -13.67 12.84 29.32
C THR A 113 -14.76 12.30 28.41
N ARG A 114 -15.94 12.02 28.99
CA ARG A 114 -17.10 11.54 28.22
C ARG A 114 -17.55 12.59 27.20
N GLU A 115 -17.44 13.86 27.57
CA GLU A 115 -17.79 15.02 26.76
C GLU A 115 -16.86 15.17 25.56
N GLU A 116 -15.56 14.88 25.72
CA GLU A 116 -14.58 14.85 24.62
C GLU A 116 -14.86 13.70 23.65
N MET A 117 -15.23 12.52 24.15
CA MET A 117 -15.65 11.41 23.27
C MET A 117 -16.89 11.81 22.46
N ILE A 118 -17.93 12.35 23.11
CA ILE A 118 -19.16 12.79 22.43
C ILE A 118 -18.84 13.86 21.37
N SER A 119 -17.97 14.81 21.70
CA SER A 119 -17.56 15.87 20.78
C SER A 119 -16.75 15.34 19.60
N HIS A 120 -15.84 14.39 19.83
CA HIS A 120 -15.07 13.74 18.79
C HIS A 120 -15.98 12.97 17.81
N PHE A 121 -16.95 12.20 18.32
CA PHE A 121 -17.92 11.50 17.48
C PHE A 121 -18.81 12.46 16.68
N ALA A 122 -19.27 13.56 17.29
CA ALA A 122 -20.07 14.57 16.61
C ALA A 122 -19.28 15.27 15.48
N ASN A 123 -18.00 15.55 15.70
CA ASN A 123 -17.13 16.19 14.72
C ASN A 123 -16.74 15.22 13.58
N ALA A 124 -16.48 13.95 13.88
CA ALA A 124 -16.20 12.93 12.86
C ALA A 124 -17.38 12.76 11.88
N GLN A 125 -18.62 12.90 12.34
CA GLN A 125 -19.81 12.85 11.48
C GLN A 125 -19.96 14.11 10.61
N LYS A 126 -19.65 15.31 11.14
CA LYS A 126 -19.73 16.57 10.38
C LYS A 126 -18.62 16.71 9.33
N ASN A 127 -17.43 16.19 9.61
CA ASN A 127 -16.26 16.33 8.75
C ASN A 127 -16.14 15.21 7.70
N ASN A 128 -17.13 14.33 7.58
CA ASN A 128 -17.15 13.31 6.54
C ASN A 128 -17.57 13.91 5.17
N GLN A 129 -16.75 14.83 4.65
CA GLN A 129 -16.83 15.36 3.28
C GLN A 129 -15.88 14.61 2.34
N SER A 130 -15.78 13.29 2.48
CA SER A 130 -15.02 12.44 1.56
C SER A 130 -15.74 12.40 0.21
N GLY A 131 -15.63 13.48 -0.59
CA GLY A 131 -16.30 13.61 -1.89
C GLY A 131 -16.58 15.02 -2.39
N ILE A 132 -16.22 16.09 -1.66
CA ILE A 132 -16.34 17.46 -2.17
C ILE A 132 -14.93 18.01 -2.37
N ILE A 133 -14.51 18.09 -3.64
CA ILE A 133 -13.37 18.88 -4.10
C ILE A 133 -13.96 20.05 -4.90
#